data_AF-A0AAJ7DYG8-F1
#
_entry.id   AF-A0AAJ7DYG8-F1
#
_cell.length_a   1.000
_cell.length_b   1.000
_cell.length_c   1.000
_cell.angle_alpha   90.00
_cell.angle_beta   90.00
_cell.angle_gamma   90.00
#
_symmetry.space_group_name_H-M   'P 1'
#
loop_
_entity.id
_entity.type
_entity.pdbx_description
1 polymer ?
#
loop_
_entity_poly.entity_id
_entity_poly.type
_entity_poly.pdbx_seq_one_letter_code
_entity_poly.pdbx_strand_id
1 'polypeptide(L)'
;MDDNRLYRYYQSSGYGWNAVVYNFLISDKYLRTLFHLGPYCGAITTITCFLFVVIVTYAISSWAMFLINTKKFNELHFAVEEKLPRKENILQVRPAYNCLNKHLQQIAIFLNKTKKVIYKEQLEVEIMNSRINTMIDLLNPEKSQWDHTRSPKGYFRDVYTPPKK
;
A
#
# COMPACT_ATOMS: atom_id res chain seq x y z
N MET A 1 -9.19 69.73 16.50
CA MET A 1 -10.67 69.71 16.60
C MET A 1 -10.98 70.00 18.06
N ASP A 2 -11.64 71.12 18.36
CA ASP A 2 -11.73 71.66 19.72
C ASP A 2 -12.69 70.86 20.62
N ASP A 3 -12.16 70.24 21.67
CA ASP A 3 -12.90 69.36 22.60
C ASP A 3 -14.10 70.05 23.25
N ASN A 4 -13.99 71.35 23.53
CA ASN A 4 -15.06 72.14 24.14
C ASN A 4 -16.29 72.30 23.24
N ARG A 5 -16.11 72.25 21.91
CA ARG A 5 -17.21 72.37 20.94
C ARG A 5 -17.97 71.06 20.81
N LEU A 6 -17.26 69.94 20.85
CA LEU A 6 -17.83 68.59 20.81
C LEU A 6 -18.57 68.26 22.11
N TYR A 7 -17.97 68.61 23.26
CA TYR A 7 -18.59 68.46 24.57
C TYR A 7 -19.95 69.16 24.62
N ARG A 8 -20.03 70.43 24.20
CA ARG A 8 -21.30 71.19 24.16
C ARG A 8 -22.36 70.57 23.26
N TYR A 9 -21.97 69.89 22.18
CA TYR A 9 -22.91 69.29 21.22
C TYR A 9 -23.53 67.98 21.72
N TYR A 10 -22.78 67.18 22.47
CA TYR A 10 -23.22 65.88 22.98
C TYR A 10 -23.72 65.92 24.44
N GLN A 11 -23.62 67.07 25.12
CA GLN A 11 -24.01 67.28 26.52
C GLN A 11 -25.54 67.28 26.77
N SER A 12 -26.39 67.31 25.73
CA SER A 12 -27.82 67.63 25.90
C SER A 12 -28.77 66.47 26.25
N SER A 13 -28.31 65.25 26.52
CA SER A 13 -29.22 64.23 27.08
C SER A 13 -28.48 63.19 27.91
N GLY A 14 -28.63 63.27 29.23
CA GLY A 14 -28.17 62.23 30.15
C GLY A 14 -28.75 60.87 29.77
N TYR A 15 -27.89 59.86 29.67
CA TYR A 15 -28.24 58.47 29.39
C TYR A 15 -28.90 58.18 28.01
N GLY A 16 -28.39 58.81 26.95
CA GLY A 16 -28.76 58.47 25.56
C GLY A 16 -27.59 57.93 24.73
N TRP A 17 -27.89 57.40 23.54
CA TRP A 17 -26.89 56.98 22.53
C TRP A 17 -25.79 58.03 22.28
N ASN A 18 -26.13 59.30 22.42
CA ASN A 18 -25.21 60.44 22.32
C ASN A 18 -24.04 60.36 23.32
N ALA A 19 -24.25 59.85 24.54
CA ALA A 19 -23.20 59.67 25.54
C ALA A 19 -22.25 58.53 25.16
N VAL A 20 -22.77 57.46 24.55
CA VAL A 20 -21.96 56.35 24.03
C VAL A 20 -21.11 56.80 22.85
N VAL A 21 -21.70 57.58 21.92
CA VAL A 21 -20.99 58.17 20.78
C VAL A 21 -19.90 59.13 21.26
N TYR A 22 -20.19 59.95 22.28
CA TYR A 22 -19.19 60.85 22.87
C TYR A 22 -18.02 60.09 23.50
N ASN A 23 -18.30 59.06 24.30
CA ASN A 23 -17.27 58.21 24.90
C ASN A 23 -16.45 57.47 23.83
N PHE A 24 -17.09 56.98 22.77
CA PHE A 24 -16.40 56.35 21.64
C PHE A 24 -15.46 57.33 20.93
N LEU A 25 -15.89 58.56 20.66
CA LEU A 25 -15.08 59.60 20.01
C LEU A 25 -13.89 60.03 20.89
N ILE A 26 -14.05 60.08 22.21
CA ILE A 26 -12.96 60.32 23.15
C ILE A 26 -11.96 59.15 23.14
N SER A 27 -12.45 57.92 23.29
CA SER A 27 -11.59 56.74 23.29
C SER A 27 -10.83 56.59 21.96
N ASP A 28 -11.47 56.88 20.83
CA ASP A 28 -10.83 56.93 19.51
C ASP A 28 -9.74 58.02 19.45
N LYS A 29 -9.98 59.21 20.03
CA LYS A 29 -8.94 60.25 20.15
C LYS A 29 -7.74 59.77 20.98
N TYR A 30 -7.97 59.14 22.13
CA TYR A 30 -6.89 58.60 22.97
C TYR A 30 -6.08 57.52 22.25
N LEU A 31 -6.76 56.60 21.54
CA LEU A 31 -6.10 55.57 20.74
C LEU A 31 -5.27 56.19 19.60
N ARG A 32 -5.80 57.20 18.89
CA ARG A 32 -5.05 57.93 17.84
C ARG A 32 -3.79 58.59 18.39
N THR A 33 -3.84 59.14 19.61
CA THR A 33 -2.67 59.75 20.26
C THR A 33 -1.64 58.71 20.69
N LEU A 34 -2.08 57.58 21.26
CA LEU A 34 -1.20 56.50 21.70
C LEU A 34 -0.40 55.86 20.54
N PHE A 35 -1.01 55.75 19.37
CA PHE A 35 -0.40 55.12 18.19
C PHE A 35 0.15 56.13 17.16
N HIS A 36 0.16 57.44 17.47
CA HIS A 36 0.60 58.51 16.57
C HIS A 36 -0.05 58.51 15.18
N LEU A 37 -1.35 58.22 15.12
CA LEU A 37 -2.08 58.09 13.85
C LEU A 37 -2.70 59.42 13.43
N GLY A 38 -2.56 59.77 12.14
CA GLY A 38 -3.15 60.97 11.55
C GLY A 38 -4.69 60.98 11.58
N PRO A 39 -5.33 62.15 11.35
CA PRO A 39 -6.77 62.38 11.57
C PRO A 39 -7.72 61.48 10.74
N TYR A 40 -7.24 60.86 9.67
CA TYR A 40 -8.01 59.99 8.77
C TYR A 40 -7.88 58.48 9.06
N CYS A 41 -6.98 58.05 9.96
CA CYS A 41 -6.69 56.62 10.17
C CYS A 41 -7.40 55.94 11.36
N GLY A 42 -8.10 56.68 12.23
CA GLY A 42 -8.61 56.14 13.51
C GLY A 42 -9.59 54.98 13.39
N ALA A 43 -10.58 55.10 12.49
CA ALA A 43 -11.58 54.04 12.25
C ALA A 43 -10.94 52.76 11.71
N ILE A 44 -9.93 52.89 10.84
CA ILE A 44 -9.21 51.73 10.31
C ILE A 44 -8.41 51.06 11.43
N THR A 45 -7.77 51.84 12.30
CA THR A 45 -6.96 51.29 13.40
C THR A 45 -7.76 50.64 14.51
N THR A 46 -8.98 51.09 14.76
CA THR A 46 -9.89 50.43 15.71
C THR A 46 -10.40 49.10 15.16
N ILE A 47 -10.74 49.04 13.86
CA ILE A 47 -11.10 47.80 13.18
C ILE A 47 -9.94 46.81 13.15
N THR A 48 -8.72 47.25 12.81
CA THR A 48 -7.55 46.36 12.80
C THR A 48 -7.17 45.88 14.20
N CYS A 49 -7.29 46.73 15.23
CA CYS A 49 -7.08 46.33 16.62
C CYS A 49 -8.10 45.26 17.06
N PHE A 50 -9.38 45.43 16.72
CA PHE A 50 -10.40 44.43 17.00
C PHE A 50 -10.11 43.10 16.31
N LEU A 51 -9.77 43.12 15.02
CA LEU A 51 -9.39 41.91 14.29
C LEU A 51 -8.16 41.24 14.88
N PHE A 52 -7.17 42.02 15.33
CA PHE A 52 -5.98 41.49 15.99
C PHE A 52 -6.34 40.76 17.30
N VAL A 53 -7.21 41.33 18.12
CA VAL A 53 -7.70 40.68 19.35
C VAL A 53 -8.43 39.38 19.03
N VAL A 54 -9.26 39.35 17.98
CA VAL A 54 -9.97 38.14 17.54
C VAL A 54 -8.98 37.05 17.08
N ILE A 55 -7.94 37.41 16.32
CA ILE A 55 -6.91 36.47 15.87
C ILE A 55 -6.12 35.92 17.06
N VAL A 56 -5.73 36.77 18.01
CA VAL A 56 -4.98 36.36 19.20
C VAL A 56 -5.80 35.43 20.08
N THR A 57 -7.07 35.74 20.33
CA THR A 57 -7.96 34.87 21.12
C THR A 57 -8.24 33.55 20.43
N TYR A 58 -8.37 33.54 19.11
CA TYR A 58 -8.47 32.31 18.32
C TYR A 58 -7.17 31.48 18.38
N ALA A 59 -6.00 32.11 18.28
CA ALA A 59 -4.71 31.43 18.38
C ALA A 59 -4.52 30.78 19.75
N ILE A 60 -4.88 31.47 20.83
CA ILE A 60 -4.77 30.93 22.20
C ILE A 60 -5.73 29.75 22.40
N SER A 61 -6.99 29.88 21.97
CA SER A 61 -7.99 28.82 22.11
C SER A 61 -7.67 27.58 21.27
N SER A 62 -7.23 27.77 20.02
CA SER A 62 -6.79 26.66 19.16
C SER A 62 -5.55 25.94 19.71
N TRP A 63 -4.59 26.69 20.27
CA TRP A 63 -3.43 26.11 20.95
C TRP A 63 -3.83 25.28 22.17
N ALA A 64 -4.74 25.80 23.01
CA ALA A 64 -5.26 25.07 24.17
C ALA A 64 -5.98 23.77 23.76
N MET A 65 -6.80 23.83 22.70
CA MET A 65 -7.48 22.65 22.15
C MET A 65 -6.49 21.63 21.59
N PHE A 66 -5.42 22.07 20.91
CA PHE A 66 -4.36 21.20 20.42
C PHE A 66 -3.65 20.47 21.58
N LEU A 67 -3.34 21.16 22.68
CA LEU A 67 -2.73 20.55 23.86
C LEU A 67 -3.62 19.48 24.51
N ILE A 68 -4.92 19.73 24.62
CA ILE A 68 -5.86 18.76 25.18
C ILE A 68 -5.98 17.54 24.25
N ASN A 69 -6.07 17.76 22.94
CA ASN A 69 -6.19 16.69 21.95
C ASN A 69 -4.93 15.84 21.87
N THR A 70 -3.75 16.44 21.93
CA THR A 70 -2.48 15.69 21.97
C THR A 70 -2.35 14.86 23.24
N LYS A 71 -2.77 15.39 24.40
CA LYS A 71 -2.80 14.61 25.65
C LYS A 71 -3.75 13.42 25.53
N LYS A 72 -4.99 13.63 25.08
CA LYS A 72 -5.98 12.56 24.87
C LYS A 72 -5.50 11.54 23.85
N PHE A 73 -4.87 11.98 22.76
CA PHE A 73 -4.30 11.10 21.75
C PHE A 73 -3.20 10.21 22.35
N ASN A 74 -2.29 10.79 23.15
CA ASN A 74 -1.21 10.03 23.78
C ASN A 74 -1.74 9.01 24.80
N GLU A 75 -2.75 9.39 25.60
CA GLU A 75 -3.43 8.47 26.53
C GLU A 75 -4.10 7.32 25.77
N LEU A 76 -4.81 7.62 24.67
CA LEU A 76 -5.43 6.61 23.83
C LEU A 76 -4.38 5.71 23.17
N HIS A 77 -3.29 6.29 22.67
CA HIS A 77 -2.19 5.55 22.05
C HIS A 77 -1.56 4.58 23.04
N PHE A 78 -1.29 5.03 24.28
CA PHE A 78 -0.74 4.17 25.33
C PHE A 78 -1.69 3.02 25.69
N ALA A 79 -2.99 3.31 25.85
CA ALA A 79 -4.00 2.28 26.13
C ALA A 79 -4.16 1.27 24.97
N VAL A 80 -3.99 1.71 23.73
CA VAL A 80 -3.99 0.84 22.55
C VAL A 80 -2.72 -0.01 22.49
N GLU A 81 -1.55 0.56 22.81
CA GLU A 81 -0.28 -0.17 22.81
C GLU A 81 -0.22 -1.23 23.93
N GLU A 82 -0.84 -0.97 25.07
CA GLU A 82 -1.03 -1.94 26.15
C GLU A 82 -1.97 -3.09 25.74
N LYS A 83 -3.11 -2.77 25.11
CA LYS A 83 -4.11 -3.80 24.71
C LYS A 83 -3.73 -4.59 23.47
N LEU A 84 -2.95 -4.00 22.57
CA LEU A 84 -2.48 -4.64 21.35
C LEU A 84 -0.96 -4.80 21.45
N PRO A 85 -0.45 -5.94 21.97
CA PRO A 85 0.97 -6.29 21.91
C PRO A 85 1.35 -6.68 20.48
N ARG A 86 1.13 -5.77 19.53
CA ARG A 86 1.34 -5.97 18.09
C ARG A 86 2.83 -6.21 17.81
N LYS A 87 3.73 -5.65 18.63
CA LYS A 87 5.19 -5.81 18.51
C LYS A 87 5.65 -7.23 18.91
N GLU A 88 5.13 -7.80 19.99
CA GLU A 88 5.51 -9.15 20.44
C GLU A 88 4.92 -10.25 19.56
N ASN A 89 3.66 -10.12 19.14
CA ASN A 89 3.02 -11.10 18.26
C ASN A 89 3.72 -11.20 16.90
N ILE A 90 4.21 -10.10 16.33
CA ILE A 90 4.97 -10.13 15.07
C ILE A 90 6.32 -10.85 15.24
N LEU A 91 6.98 -10.68 16.39
CA LEU A 91 8.25 -11.36 16.70
C LEU A 91 8.07 -12.87 16.87
N GLN A 92 6.92 -13.32 17.40
CA GLN A 92 6.61 -14.75 17.53
C GLN A 92 6.16 -15.38 16.20
N VAL A 93 5.47 -14.63 15.35
CA VAL A 93 5.00 -15.12 14.02
C VAL A 93 6.15 -15.22 13.01
N ARG A 94 7.14 -14.32 13.06
CA ARG A 94 8.27 -14.28 12.12
C ARG A 94 9.08 -15.60 12.03
N PRO A 95 9.50 -16.25 13.14
CA PRO A 95 10.23 -17.52 13.05
C PRO A 95 9.37 -18.65 12.48
N ALA A 96 8.10 -18.74 12.87
CA ALA A 96 7.18 -19.74 12.34
C ALA A 96 6.95 -19.57 10.83
N TYR A 97 6.76 -18.33 10.38
CA TYR A 97 6.64 -18.01 8.96
C TYR A 97 7.90 -18.38 8.16
N ASN A 98 9.09 -18.06 8.70
CA ASN A 98 10.36 -18.40 8.05
C ASN A 98 10.58 -19.91 7.94
N CYS A 99 10.20 -20.67 8.97
CA CYS A 99 10.26 -22.13 8.95
C CYS A 99 9.32 -22.71 7.88
N LEU A 100 8.06 -22.26 7.85
CA LEU A 100 7.08 -22.67 6.84
C LEU A 100 7.55 -22.35 5.42
N ASN A 101 8.08 -21.15 5.20
CA ASN A 101 8.57 -20.75 3.88
C ASN A 101 9.75 -21.61 3.40
N LYS A 102 10.69 -21.96 4.30
CA LYS A 102 11.79 -22.89 3.97
C LYS A 102 11.26 -24.28 3.60
N HIS A 103 10.29 -24.80 4.33
CA HIS A 103 9.67 -26.10 4.01
C HIS A 103 8.94 -26.06 2.67
N LEU A 104 8.21 -24.99 2.36
CA LEU A 104 7.55 -24.84 1.06
C LEU A 104 8.56 -24.80 -0.10
N GLN A 105 9.68 -24.11 0.07
CA GLN A 105 10.77 -24.10 -0.92
C GLN A 105 11.37 -25.50 -1.12
N GLN A 106 11.60 -26.24 -0.04
CA GLN A 106 12.11 -27.62 -0.12
C GLN A 106 11.11 -28.56 -0.82
N ILE A 107 9.82 -28.45 -0.50
CA ILE A 107 8.75 -29.23 -1.14
C ILE A 107 8.70 -28.93 -2.64
N ALA A 108 8.81 -27.67 -3.05
CA ALA A 108 8.82 -27.30 -4.47
C ALA A 108 10.00 -27.94 -5.23
N ILE A 109 11.19 -27.96 -4.63
CA ILE A 109 12.38 -28.62 -5.21
C ILE A 109 12.16 -30.13 -5.29
N PHE A 110 11.60 -30.74 -4.23
CA PHE A 110 11.31 -32.17 -4.21
C PHE A 110 10.30 -32.56 -5.30
N LEU A 111 9.18 -31.84 -5.42
CA LEU A 111 8.17 -32.07 -6.46
C LEU A 111 8.78 -32.01 -7.87
N ASN A 112 9.64 -31.02 -8.12
CA ASN A 112 10.34 -30.91 -9.41
C ASN A 112 11.27 -32.10 -9.68
N LYS A 113 11.97 -32.61 -8.67
CA LYS A 113 12.80 -33.82 -8.81
C LYS A 113 11.94 -35.05 -9.08
N THR A 114 10.87 -35.24 -8.30
CA THR A 114 9.95 -36.38 -8.46
C THR A 114 9.30 -36.37 -9.84
N LYS A 115 8.89 -35.20 -10.35
CA LYS A 115 8.35 -35.07 -11.72
C LYS A 115 9.35 -35.55 -12.78
N LYS A 116 10.64 -35.22 -12.64
CA LYS A 116 11.69 -35.68 -13.57
C LYS A 116 11.88 -37.19 -13.51
N VAL A 117 11.85 -37.77 -12.30
CA VAL A 117 11.95 -39.23 -12.12
C VAL A 117 10.76 -39.93 -12.76
N ILE A 118 9.53 -39.45 -12.50
CA ILE A 118 8.32 -40.02 -13.12
C ILE A 118 8.41 -39.99 -14.64
N TYR A 119 8.87 -38.90 -15.24
CA TYR A 119 9.04 -38.82 -16.69
C TYR A 119 10.07 -39.83 -17.23
N LYS A 120 11.17 -40.04 -16.50
CA LYS A 120 12.18 -41.05 -16.86
C LYS A 120 11.59 -42.46 -16.84
N GLU A 121 10.89 -42.82 -15.77
CA GLU A 121 10.24 -44.13 -15.62
C GLU A 121 9.18 -44.34 -16.71
N GLN A 122 8.39 -43.31 -17.04
CA GLN A 122 7.41 -43.36 -18.14
C GLN A 122 8.07 -43.68 -19.48
N LEU A 123 9.21 -43.04 -19.78
CA LEU A 123 9.95 -43.29 -21.02
C LEU A 123 10.54 -44.70 -21.07
N GLU A 124 11.02 -45.23 -19.94
CA GLU A 124 11.50 -46.62 -19.86
C GLU A 124 10.37 -47.62 -20.10
N VAL A 125 9.19 -47.39 -19.53
CA VAL A 125 7.99 -48.19 -19.78
C VAL A 125 7.57 -48.13 -21.25
N GLU A 126 7.61 -46.96 -21.88
CA GLU A 126 7.29 -46.80 -23.30
C GLU A 126 8.27 -47.57 -24.20
N ILE A 127 9.57 -47.52 -23.91
CA ILE A 127 10.59 -48.29 -24.62
C ILE A 127 10.34 -49.80 -24.44
N MET A 128 10.02 -50.25 -23.22
CA MET A 128 9.69 -51.64 -22.95
C MET A 128 8.45 -52.08 -23.73
N ASN A 129 7.38 -51.27 -23.74
CA ASN A 129 6.18 -51.54 -24.53
C ASN A 129 6.48 -51.61 -26.03
N SER A 130 7.29 -50.70 -26.56
CA SER A 130 7.72 -50.74 -27.96
C SER A 130 8.44 -52.04 -28.30
N ARG A 131 9.38 -52.48 -27.44
CA ARG A 131 10.08 -53.76 -27.60
C ARG A 131 9.13 -54.95 -27.55
N ILE A 132 8.20 -54.98 -26.58
CA ILE A 132 7.20 -56.05 -26.45
C ILE A 132 6.33 -56.11 -27.72
N ASN A 133 5.85 -54.96 -28.20
CA ASN A 133 5.04 -54.91 -29.43
C ASN A 133 5.82 -55.43 -30.63
N THR A 134 7.09 -55.03 -30.80
CA THR A 134 7.93 -55.59 -31.89
C THR A 134 8.12 -57.10 -31.76
N MET A 135 8.26 -57.64 -30.55
CA MET A 135 8.34 -59.09 -30.34
C MET A 135 7.02 -59.79 -30.68
N ILE A 136 5.88 -59.19 -30.31
CA ILE A 136 4.55 -59.71 -30.66
C ILE A 136 4.37 -59.75 -32.19
N ASP A 137 4.76 -58.69 -32.89
CA ASP A 137 4.69 -58.60 -34.35
C ASP A 137 5.56 -59.68 -35.02
N LEU A 138 6.74 -59.97 -34.47
CA LEU A 138 7.62 -61.04 -34.95
C LEU A 138 7.08 -62.44 -34.65
N LEU A 139 6.40 -62.63 -33.52
CA LEU A 139 5.83 -63.92 -33.12
C LEU A 139 4.51 -64.26 -33.86
N ASN A 140 3.79 -63.26 -34.35
CA ASN A 140 2.57 -63.41 -35.15
C ASN A 140 2.78 -62.92 -36.60
N PRO A 141 3.50 -63.70 -37.44
CA PRO A 141 3.88 -63.27 -38.78
C PRO A 141 2.71 -63.08 -39.76
N GLU A 142 1.51 -63.62 -39.46
CA GLU A 142 0.33 -63.58 -40.34
C GLU A 142 -0.17 -62.16 -40.71
N LYS A 143 0.32 -61.11 -40.04
CA LYS A 143 0.03 -59.70 -40.36
C LYS A 143 1.25 -58.87 -40.76
N SER A 144 2.45 -59.45 -40.82
CA SER A 144 3.65 -58.66 -41.06
C SER A 144 3.73 -58.24 -42.54
N GLN A 145 3.85 -56.93 -42.77
CA GLN A 145 3.97 -56.34 -44.11
C GLN A 145 5.22 -56.82 -44.88
N TRP A 146 6.13 -57.51 -44.20
CA TRP A 146 7.36 -58.08 -44.72
C TRP A 146 7.16 -59.39 -45.50
N ASP A 147 6.01 -60.05 -45.37
CA ASP A 147 5.66 -61.23 -46.16
C ASP A 147 5.37 -60.93 -47.65
N HIS A 148 5.35 -59.66 -48.05
CA HIS A 148 5.22 -59.26 -49.47
C HIS A 148 6.54 -58.88 -50.15
N THR A 149 7.64 -58.79 -49.41
CA THR A 149 8.97 -58.66 -50.01
C THR A 149 9.51 -60.04 -50.32
N ARG A 150 9.28 -60.51 -51.55
CA ARG A 150 9.97 -61.68 -52.14
C ARG A 150 11.47 -61.60 -51.79
N SER A 151 11.94 -62.49 -50.94
CA SER A 151 13.38 -62.70 -50.71
C SER A 151 14.09 -62.90 -52.06
N PRO A 152 15.26 -62.29 -52.31
CA PRO A 152 16.03 -62.57 -53.52
C PRO A 152 16.29 -64.07 -53.58
N LYS A 153 15.92 -64.72 -54.70
CA LYS A 153 16.20 -66.15 -54.92
C LYS A 153 17.71 -66.37 -54.76
N GLY A 154 18.13 -66.88 -53.61
CA GLY A 154 19.50 -67.30 -53.38
C GLY A 154 19.80 -68.46 -54.31
N TYR A 155 20.82 -68.30 -55.16
CA TYR A 155 21.35 -69.39 -55.97
C TYR A 155 21.99 -70.41 -55.02
N PHE A 156 21.25 -71.45 -54.66
CA PHE A 156 21.84 -72.64 -54.05
C PHE A 156 22.58 -73.38 -55.16
N ARG A 157 23.91 -73.41 -55.10
CA ARG A 157 24.73 -74.26 -55.97
C ARG A 157 25.03 -75.53 -55.17
N ASP A 158 24.43 -76.65 -55.59
CA ASP A 158 24.58 -77.94 -54.94
C ASP A 158 26.01 -78.47 -55.13
N VAL A 159 26.69 -78.85 -54.03
CA VAL A 159 28.12 -79.18 -54.03
C VAL A 159 28.40 -80.58 -54.61
N TYR A 160 27.37 -81.39 -54.82
CA TYR A 160 27.51 -82.81 -55.18
C TYR A 160 27.15 -83.19 -56.62
N THR A 161 26.79 -82.25 -57.48
CA THR A 161 26.51 -82.56 -58.89
C THR A 161 27.75 -82.38 -59.77
N PRO A 162 28.33 -83.46 -60.34
CA PRO A 162 29.46 -83.34 -61.26
C PRO A 162 29.02 -82.72 -62.59
N PRO A 163 29.89 -81.95 -63.26
CA PRO A 163 29.57 -81.33 -64.55
C PRO A 163 29.41 -82.43 -65.61
N LYS A 164 28.27 -82.43 -66.30
CA LYS A 164 28.09 -83.22 -67.52
C LYS A 164 29.02 -82.65 -68.61
N LYS A 165 29.80 -83.53 -69.23
CA LYS A 165 30.61 -83.23 -70.43
C LYS A 165 29.73 -82.86 -71.62
#